data_AF-A0A8J3YEB0-F1
#
_entry.id   AF-A0A8J3YEB0-F1
#
_cell.length_a   1.000
_cell.length_b   1.000
_cell.length_c   1.000
_cell.angle_alpha   90.00
_cell.angle_beta   90.00
_cell.angle_gamma   90.00
#
_symmetry.space_group_name_H-M   'P 1'
#
loop_
_entity.id
_entity.type
_entity.pdbx_description
1 polymer ?
#
loop_
_entity_poly.entity_id
_entity_poly.type
_entity_poly.pdbx_seq_one_letter_code
_entity_poly.pdbx_strand_id
1 'polypeptide(L)'
;MRPTKVLFWLPPLLIGACSVGPASDNTPAICAEFRQKVVEFAKPDSTEPEAVAYADAVRAGFDGTPALPPEEFAKVRRTYLQAQIQRARDLATRATNPTTRDGLNAFADEMEQVADGADLDASRPPLIYQTCLR
;
A
#
# COMPACT_ATOMS: atom_id res chain seq x y z
N MET A 1 56.52 40.96 -18.40
CA MET A 1 55.92 39.69 -18.85
C MET A 1 54.68 39.44 -18.00
N ARG A 2 53.49 39.44 -18.61
CA ARG A 2 52.20 39.22 -17.92
C ARG A 2 51.68 37.83 -18.31
N PRO A 3 51.38 36.92 -17.37
CA PRO A 3 50.75 35.67 -17.71
C PRO A 3 49.23 35.81 -17.90
N THR A 4 48.78 35.00 -18.82
CA THR A 4 47.52 34.97 -19.56
C THR A 4 46.32 34.54 -18.73
N LYS A 5 45.16 35.17 -18.97
CA LYS A 5 43.84 34.74 -18.50
C LYS A 5 43.50 33.38 -19.10
N VAL A 6 43.26 32.35 -18.29
CA VAL A 6 42.60 31.11 -18.73
C VAL A 6 41.10 31.28 -18.49
N LEU A 7 40.38 31.45 -19.61
CA LEU A 7 38.94 31.62 -19.66
C LEU A 7 38.29 30.24 -19.46
N PHE A 8 37.42 30.14 -18.44
CA PHE A 8 36.47 29.06 -18.27
C PHE A 8 35.60 28.93 -19.53
N TRP A 9 35.58 27.75 -20.14
CA TRP A 9 34.59 27.39 -21.16
C TRP A 9 34.06 25.99 -20.84
N LEU A 10 32.97 25.94 -20.06
CA LEU A 10 32.09 24.78 -19.96
C LEU A 10 30.92 25.01 -20.92
N PRO A 11 30.72 24.15 -21.93
CA PRO A 11 29.56 24.27 -22.81
C PRO A 11 28.26 23.97 -22.05
N PRO A 12 27.16 24.69 -22.33
CA PRO A 12 25.85 24.33 -21.83
C PRO A 12 25.35 23.11 -22.60
N LEU A 13 25.60 21.91 -22.08
CA LEU A 13 24.82 20.75 -22.48
C LEU A 13 23.41 20.94 -21.91
N LEU A 14 22.58 21.53 -22.76
CA LEU A 14 21.14 21.42 -22.78
C LEU A 14 20.77 19.96 -22.51
N ILE A 15 20.50 19.64 -21.25
CA ILE A 15 19.73 18.45 -20.89
C ILE A 15 18.39 18.70 -21.54
N GLY A 16 18.17 18.07 -22.69
CA GLY A 16 16.87 18.01 -23.32
C GLY A 16 15.88 17.58 -22.26
N ALA A 17 15.06 18.52 -21.82
CA ALA A 17 13.84 18.22 -21.10
C ALA A 17 13.01 17.42 -22.10
N CYS A 18 13.14 16.08 -22.06
CA CYS A 18 12.11 15.21 -22.57
C CYS A 18 10.86 15.64 -21.81
N SER A 19 10.00 16.40 -22.49
CA SER A 19 8.65 16.72 -22.05
C SER A 19 7.90 15.40 -21.91
N VAL A 20 8.12 14.70 -20.80
CA VAL A 20 7.19 13.68 -20.33
C VAL A 20 5.90 14.45 -20.07
N GLY A 21 4.97 14.36 -21.01
CA GLY A 21 3.61 14.83 -20.81
C GLY A 21 3.05 14.26 -19.50
N PRO A 22 1.99 14.86 -18.93
CA PRO A 22 1.40 14.34 -17.71
C PRO A 22 1.12 12.84 -17.88
N ALA A 23 1.60 12.03 -16.93
CA ALA A 23 1.35 10.60 -16.97
C ALA A 23 -0.17 10.38 -17.07
N SER A 24 -0.60 9.52 -18.01
CA SER A 24 -2.02 9.23 -18.17
C SER A 24 -2.60 8.69 -16.86
N ASP A 25 -3.82 9.08 -16.53
CA ASP A 25 -4.50 8.59 -15.33
C ASP A 25 -4.61 7.06 -15.40
N ASN A 26 -3.96 6.37 -14.47
CA ASN A 26 -3.94 4.91 -14.39
C ASN A 26 -4.86 4.37 -13.28
N THR A 27 -5.74 5.21 -12.73
CA THR A 27 -6.67 4.85 -11.65
C THR A 27 -7.44 3.54 -11.92
N PRO A 28 -8.01 3.28 -13.11
CA PRO A 28 -8.71 2.02 -13.37
C PRO A 28 -7.83 0.78 -13.19
N ALA A 29 -6.57 0.85 -13.63
CA ALA A 29 -5.61 -0.24 -13.49
C ALA A 29 -5.19 -0.43 -12.03
N ILE A 30 -4.91 0.66 -11.31
CA ILE A 30 -4.58 0.63 -9.88
C ILE A 30 -5.75 0.08 -9.06
N CYS A 31 -6.99 0.48 -9.34
CA CYS A 31 -8.16 -0.04 -8.65
C CYS A 31 -8.41 -1.53 -8.95
N ALA A 32 -8.14 -2.00 -10.16
CA ALA A 32 -8.21 -3.42 -10.48
C ALA A 32 -7.16 -4.22 -9.69
N GLU A 33 -5.92 -3.75 -9.65
CA GLU A 33 -4.86 -4.40 -8.84
C GLU A 33 -5.15 -4.31 -7.35
N PHE A 34 -5.74 -3.22 -6.85
CA PHE A 34 -6.14 -3.08 -5.46
C PHE A 34 -7.17 -4.14 -5.08
N ARG A 35 -8.21 -4.33 -5.90
CA ARG A 35 -9.18 -5.41 -5.70
C ARG A 35 -8.49 -6.77 -5.66
N GLN A 36 -7.63 -7.06 -6.62
CA GLN A 36 -6.94 -8.35 -6.68
C GLN A 36 -5.97 -8.58 -5.52
N LYS A 37 -5.20 -7.58 -5.11
CA LYS A 37 -4.08 -7.75 -4.17
C LYS A 37 -4.48 -7.51 -2.71
N VAL A 38 -5.50 -6.70 -2.46
CA VAL A 38 -5.92 -6.34 -1.10
C VAL A 38 -7.25 -6.99 -0.78
N VAL A 39 -8.26 -6.86 -1.64
CA VAL A 39 -9.60 -7.41 -1.37
C VAL A 39 -9.63 -8.93 -1.49
N GLU A 40 -9.11 -9.50 -2.58
CA GLU A 40 -9.05 -10.97 -2.72
C GLU A 40 -8.13 -11.61 -1.67
N PHE A 41 -7.04 -10.92 -1.30
CA PHE A 41 -6.15 -11.37 -0.22
C PHE A 41 -6.88 -11.53 1.12
N ALA A 42 -7.87 -10.67 1.39
CA ALA A 42 -8.64 -10.69 2.62
C ALA A 42 -9.80 -11.71 2.60
N LYS A 43 -10.03 -12.42 1.49
CA LYS A 43 -11.08 -13.43 1.42
C LYS A 43 -10.68 -14.73 2.15
N PRO A 44 -11.66 -15.50 2.65
CA PRO A 44 -11.40 -16.76 3.34
C PRO A 44 -10.71 -17.83 2.50
N ASP A 45 -10.81 -17.76 1.16
CA ASP A 45 -10.21 -18.69 0.21
C ASP A 45 -8.83 -18.24 -0.30
N SER A 46 -8.29 -17.15 0.24
CA SER A 46 -6.93 -16.70 -0.05
C SER A 46 -5.91 -17.81 0.26
N THR A 47 -4.99 -18.05 -0.67
CA THR A 47 -3.92 -19.04 -0.51
C THR A 47 -2.61 -18.45 0.00
N GLU A 48 -2.59 -17.15 0.29
CA GLU A 48 -1.40 -16.43 0.73
C GLU A 48 -1.09 -16.79 2.19
N PRO A 49 0.17 -17.12 2.55
CA PRO A 49 0.50 -17.68 3.86
C PRO A 49 0.02 -16.84 5.05
N GLU A 50 0.14 -15.52 4.98
CA GLU A 50 -0.28 -14.61 6.05
C GLU A 50 -1.80 -14.54 6.20
N ALA A 51 -2.54 -14.65 5.09
CA ALA A 51 -4.00 -14.69 5.09
C ALA A 51 -4.52 -16.02 5.66
N VAL A 52 -3.93 -17.14 5.23
CA VAL A 52 -4.26 -18.48 5.75
C VAL A 52 -4.00 -18.54 7.26
N ALA A 53 -2.82 -18.11 7.71
CA ALA A 53 -2.47 -18.14 9.13
C ALA A 53 -3.43 -17.29 9.99
N TYR A 54 -3.82 -16.11 9.49
CA TYR A 54 -4.81 -15.28 10.18
C TYR A 54 -6.20 -15.92 10.20
N ALA A 55 -6.66 -16.45 9.07
CA ALA A 55 -7.96 -17.12 8.97
C ALA A 55 -8.04 -18.35 9.89
N ASP A 56 -6.99 -19.16 9.94
CA ASP A 56 -6.90 -20.32 10.84
C ASP A 56 -6.91 -19.90 12.31
N ALA A 57 -6.16 -18.85 12.67
CA ALA A 57 -6.13 -18.33 14.03
C ALA A 57 -7.50 -17.78 14.49
N VAL A 58 -8.20 -17.09 13.59
CA VAL A 58 -9.56 -16.59 13.85
C VAL A 58 -10.54 -17.75 13.98
N ARG A 59 -10.52 -18.71 13.04
CA ARG A 59 -11.40 -19.88 13.05
C ARG A 59 -11.22 -20.73 14.31
N ALA A 60 -9.98 -20.92 14.75
CA ALA A 60 -9.70 -21.68 15.96
C ALA A 60 -10.39 -21.09 17.21
N GLY A 61 -10.51 -19.76 17.28
CA GLY A 61 -11.23 -19.07 18.36
C GLY A 61 -12.75 -19.21 18.31
N PHE A 62 -13.33 -19.42 17.12
CA PHE A 62 -14.77 -19.65 16.94
C PHE A 62 -15.17 -21.11 17.15
N ASP A 63 -14.37 -22.06 16.64
CA ASP A 63 -14.70 -23.49 16.63
C ASP A 63 -14.49 -24.17 18.00
N GLY A 64 -14.09 -23.42 19.04
CA GLY A 64 -13.83 -23.95 20.39
C GLY A 64 -12.62 -24.88 20.47
N THR A 65 -11.83 -24.95 19.40
CA THR A 65 -10.50 -25.57 19.38
C THR A 65 -9.50 -24.68 20.14
N PRO A 66 -8.32 -25.21 20.54
CA PRO A 66 -7.33 -24.38 21.21
C PRO A 66 -6.92 -23.19 20.33
N ALA A 67 -7.35 -21.99 20.72
CA ALA A 67 -6.94 -20.75 20.09
C ALA A 67 -5.47 -20.45 20.42
N LEU A 68 -4.81 -19.67 19.57
CA LEU A 68 -3.49 -19.14 19.88
C LEU A 68 -3.55 -18.30 21.18
N PRO A 69 -2.50 -18.33 22.01
CA PRO A 69 -2.34 -17.36 23.08
C PRO A 69 -2.45 -15.93 22.54
N PRO A 70 -2.98 -14.96 23.32
CA PRO A 70 -3.21 -13.59 22.84
C PRO A 70 -1.99 -12.93 22.19
N GLU A 71 -0.79 -13.16 22.72
CA GLU A 71 0.46 -12.62 22.17
C GLU A 71 0.83 -13.21 20.80
N GLU A 72 0.56 -14.49 20.58
CA GLU A 72 0.80 -15.15 19.29
C GLU A 72 -0.24 -14.72 18.26
N PHE A 73 -1.51 -14.62 18.66
CA PHE A 73 -2.56 -14.06 17.81
C PHE A 73 -2.24 -12.64 17.37
N ALA A 74 -1.77 -11.78 18.29
CA ALA A 74 -1.36 -10.42 17.97
C ALA A 74 -0.24 -10.37 16.93
N LYS A 75 0.75 -11.28 17.01
CA LYS A 75 1.82 -11.41 16.00
C LYS A 75 1.27 -11.81 14.64
N VAL A 76 0.41 -12.83 14.58
CA VAL A 76 -0.22 -13.28 13.33
C VAL A 76 -1.05 -12.17 12.68
N ARG A 77 -1.89 -11.48 13.48
CA ARG A 77 -2.67 -10.33 13.04
C ARG A 77 -1.79 -9.20 12.51
N ARG A 78 -0.70 -8.87 13.21
CA ARG A 78 0.24 -7.83 12.77
C ARG A 78 0.87 -8.19 11.43
N THR A 79 1.33 -9.43 11.25
CA THR A 79 1.92 -9.89 9.98
C THR A 79 0.91 -9.79 8.83
N TYR A 80 -0.33 -10.24 9.05
CA TYR A 80 -1.41 -10.13 8.07
C TYR A 80 -1.68 -8.67 7.65
N LEU A 81 -1.77 -7.75 8.63
CA LEU A 81 -2.02 -6.33 8.35
C LEU A 81 -0.82 -5.68 7.64
N GLN A 82 0.41 -5.98 8.05
CA GLN A 82 1.63 -5.50 7.38
C GLN A 82 1.68 -5.93 5.91
N ALA A 83 1.23 -7.14 5.61
CA ALA A 83 1.14 -7.62 4.25
C ALA A 83 0.13 -6.81 3.40
N GLN A 84 -0.97 -6.33 3.99
CA GLN A 84 -1.92 -5.43 3.31
C GLN A 84 -1.36 -4.00 3.15
N ILE A 85 -0.72 -3.49 4.20
CA ILE A 85 -0.06 -2.17 4.21
C ILE A 85 0.94 -2.08 3.06
N GLN A 86 1.84 -3.07 2.94
CA GLN A 86 2.86 -3.06 1.90
C GLN A 86 2.23 -3.07 0.50
N ARG A 87 1.23 -3.93 0.26
CA ARG A 87 0.53 -4.01 -1.04
C ARG A 87 -0.14 -2.67 -1.41
N ALA A 88 -0.74 -1.98 -0.44
CA ALA A 88 -1.34 -0.66 -0.67
C ALA A 88 -0.30 0.42 -0.95
N ARG A 89 0.82 0.45 -0.21
CA ARG A 89 1.94 1.38 -0.47
C ARG A 89 2.56 1.16 -1.86
N ASP A 90 2.76 -0.10 -2.27
CA ASP A 90 3.26 -0.45 -3.60
C ASP A 90 2.33 0.00 -4.74
N LEU A 91 1.02 0.04 -4.47
CA LEU A 91 0.05 0.62 -5.41
C LEU A 91 0.12 2.15 -5.40
N ALA A 92 0.27 2.77 -4.23
CA ALA A 92 0.34 4.22 -4.09
C ALA A 92 1.53 4.82 -4.85
N THR A 93 2.71 4.17 -4.76
CA THR A 93 3.91 4.62 -5.50
C THR A 93 3.73 4.64 -7.01
N ARG A 94 2.83 3.79 -7.55
CA ARG A 94 2.56 3.67 -8.99
C ARG A 94 1.33 4.46 -9.44
N ALA A 95 0.51 4.98 -8.51
CA ALA A 95 -0.69 5.72 -8.84
C ALA A 95 -0.35 7.12 -9.40
N THR A 96 -0.84 7.43 -10.60
CA THR A 96 -0.63 8.75 -11.24
C THR A 96 -1.63 9.79 -10.75
N ASN A 97 -2.84 9.38 -10.38
CA ASN A 97 -3.87 10.23 -9.79
C ASN A 97 -3.59 10.49 -8.29
N PRO A 98 -3.49 11.77 -7.86
CA PRO A 98 -3.22 12.12 -6.46
C PRO A 98 -4.28 11.59 -5.48
N THR A 99 -5.57 11.68 -5.82
CA THR A 99 -6.66 11.19 -4.96
C THR A 99 -6.56 9.69 -4.74
N THR A 100 -6.26 8.92 -5.78
CA THR A 100 -6.05 7.47 -5.68
C THR A 100 -4.83 7.15 -4.81
N ARG A 101 -3.72 7.86 -5.01
CA ARG A 101 -2.49 7.71 -4.22
C ARG A 101 -2.72 7.99 -2.73
N ASP A 102 -3.37 9.11 -2.43
CA ASP A 102 -3.65 9.53 -1.06
C ASP A 102 -4.63 8.58 -0.39
N GLY A 103 -5.64 8.09 -1.12
CA GLY A 103 -6.56 7.07 -0.63
C GLY A 103 -5.85 5.75 -0.25
N LEU A 104 -4.90 5.29 -1.07
CA LEU A 104 -4.09 4.10 -0.78
C LEU A 104 -3.18 4.29 0.43
N ASN A 105 -2.56 5.46 0.55
CA ASN A 105 -1.72 5.80 1.71
C ASN A 105 -2.55 5.88 2.99
N ALA A 106 -3.72 6.54 2.95
CA ALA A 106 -4.60 6.63 4.10
C ALA A 106 -5.12 5.26 4.55
N PHE A 107 -5.43 4.35 3.60
CA PHE A 107 -5.75 2.96 3.92
C PHE A 107 -4.59 2.26 4.63
N ALA A 108 -3.35 2.44 4.14
CA ALA A 108 -2.18 1.86 4.78
C ALA A 108 -1.95 2.41 6.20
N ASP A 109 -2.10 3.73 6.41
CA ASP A 109 -1.98 4.38 7.72
C ASP A 109 -3.03 3.86 8.71
N GLU A 110 -4.27 3.64 8.24
CA GLU A 110 -5.34 3.09 9.06
C GLU A 110 -5.05 1.64 9.47
N MET A 111 -4.61 0.80 8.53
CA MET A 111 -4.20 -0.58 8.85
C MET A 111 -3.00 -0.62 9.81
N GLU A 112 -2.10 0.35 9.76
CA GLU A 112 -0.97 0.47 10.68
C GLU A 112 -1.44 0.78 12.12
N GLN A 113 -2.35 1.75 12.27
CA GLN A 113 -2.97 2.06 13.56
C GLN A 113 -3.68 0.83 14.14
N VAL A 114 -4.39 0.08 13.30
CA VAL A 114 -5.09 -1.15 13.69
C VAL A 114 -4.11 -2.24 14.10
N ALA A 115 -2.97 -2.36 13.41
CA ALA A 115 -1.89 -3.26 13.76
C ALA A 115 -1.22 -2.91 15.10
N ASP A 116 -1.26 -1.64 15.48
CA ASP A 116 -0.79 -1.13 16.77
C ASP A 116 -1.88 -1.12 17.87
N GLY A 117 -3.07 -1.63 17.56
CA GLY A 117 -4.14 -1.89 18.54
C GLY A 117 -5.27 -0.86 18.56
N ALA A 118 -5.33 0.04 17.59
CA ALA A 118 -6.50 0.90 17.41
C ALA A 118 -7.73 0.10 16.96
N ASP A 119 -8.91 0.54 17.41
CA ASP A 119 -10.18 0.04 16.92
C ASP A 119 -10.49 0.62 15.53
N LEU A 120 -11.05 -0.20 14.65
CA LEU A 120 -11.56 0.25 13.35
C LEU A 120 -12.93 0.92 13.54
N ASP A 121 -13.06 2.16 13.06
CA ASP A 121 -14.37 2.79 12.92
C ASP A 121 -15.10 2.25 11.67
N ALA A 122 -15.85 1.17 11.86
CA ALA A 122 -16.62 0.54 10.80
C ALA A 122 -17.67 1.45 10.13
N SER A 123 -18.00 2.61 10.73
CA SER A 123 -18.92 3.58 10.13
C SER A 123 -18.30 4.42 9.03
N ARG A 124 -16.96 4.38 8.89
CA ARG A 124 -16.21 5.19 7.94
C ARG A 124 -15.27 4.31 7.11
N PRO A 125 -15.75 3.68 6.03
CA PRO A 125 -14.90 2.84 5.19
C PRO A 125 -13.76 3.66 4.56
N PRO A 126 -12.57 3.05 4.35
CA PRO A 126 -11.44 3.71 3.74
C PRO A 126 -11.82 4.40 2.42
N LEU A 127 -11.33 5.62 2.18
CA LEU A 127 -11.65 6.38 0.97
C LEU A 127 -11.31 5.61 -0.31
N ILE A 128 -10.25 4.80 -0.30
CA ILE A 128 -9.88 3.97 -1.45
C ILE A 128 -10.97 2.95 -1.82
N TYR A 129 -11.78 2.49 -0.86
CA TYR A 129 -12.93 1.63 -1.16
C TYR A 129 -14.01 2.38 -1.92
N GLN A 130 -14.24 3.65 -1.60
CA GLN A 130 -15.19 4.48 -2.36
C GLN A 130 -14.69 4.77 -3.79
N THR A 131 -13.38 4.85 -3.99
CA THR A 131 -12.78 5.08 -5.31
C THR A 131 -12.70 3.80 -6.15
N CYS A 132 -12.36 2.67 -5.53
CA CYS A 132 -12.02 1.43 -6.24
C CYS A 132 -13.06 0.31 -6.15
N LEU A 133 -14.11 0.42 -5.33
CA LEU A 133 -15.16 -0.61 -5.19
C LEU A 133 -16.56 -0.13 -5.60
N ARG A 134 -16.68 1.04 -6.23
CA ARG A 134 -17.93 1.49 -6.86
C ARG A 134 -18.18 0.78 -8.19
#